data_AF-A0A441VV51-F1
#
_entry.id   AF-A0A441VV51-F1
#
_cell.length_a   1.000
_cell.length_b   1.000
_cell.length_c   1.000
_cell.angle_alpha   90.00
_cell.angle_beta   90.00
_cell.angle_gamma   90.00
#
_symmetry.space_group_name_H-M   'P 1'
#
loop_
_entity.id
_entity.type
_entity.pdbx_description
1 polymer ?
#
loop_
_entity_poly.entity_id
_entity_poly.type
_entity_poly.pdbx_seq_one_letter_code
_entity_poly.pdbx_strand_id
1 'polypeptide(L)'
;YAAIADFMDVNEAAMHPVTRKIIGGARKLSAADAFKGLYALQAYKARLAPVIASVDLFCVPTAPTYYTIDAVLADPIVTNSRLGTYTNFVNLLDMCGIAVPTGKRDDDLPMSVTLLAAAGKDALTATLASELHAASGLGLGATGWAMPAFAAKSFDPADDLIELVVVGAHLSGMPLNGQLCALGARLSRSARTVASYQLYALAGQSVPKPGLVRVADGNGKSIDVEVWRLSPDAFGRFVAAIPPPLGIGTIELDDGTSAKGFLVETAGLSRAIDISAYGGWRSFVARPAERVESVPAD
;
A
#
# COMPACT_ATOMS: atom_id res chain seq x y z
N TYR A 1 -28.47 18.40 -20.05
CA TYR A 1 -29.87 18.77 -20.29
C TYR A 1 -30.71 18.51 -19.05
N ALA A 2 -30.89 17.25 -18.63
CA ALA A 2 -31.72 16.91 -17.46
C ALA A 2 -31.43 17.76 -16.19
N ALA A 3 -30.16 18.04 -15.89
CA ALA A 3 -29.78 18.85 -14.72
C ALA A 3 -30.18 20.34 -14.78
N ILE A 4 -30.47 20.89 -15.96
CA ILE A 4 -30.78 22.31 -16.16
C ILE A 4 -31.98 22.56 -17.08
N ALA A 5 -32.86 21.56 -17.26
CA ALA A 5 -33.91 21.57 -18.27
C ALA A 5 -34.84 22.80 -18.11
N ASP A 6 -35.38 23.00 -16.91
CA ASP A 6 -36.30 24.10 -16.60
C ASP A 6 -35.67 25.48 -16.87
N PHE A 7 -34.39 25.66 -16.50
CA PHE A 7 -33.67 26.89 -16.79
C PHE A 7 -33.53 27.10 -18.30
N MET A 8 -33.13 26.04 -19.02
CA MET A 8 -32.92 26.10 -20.46
C MET A 8 -34.22 26.42 -21.20
N ASP A 9 -35.34 25.82 -20.81
CA ASP A 9 -36.64 26.04 -21.47
C ASP A 9 -37.12 27.49 -21.35
N VAL A 10 -36.76 28.20 -20.27
CA VAL A 10 -37.12 29.62 -20.07
C VAL A 10 -36.05 30.57 -20.64
N ASN A 11 -34.77 30.22 -20.57
CA ASN A 11 -33.65 31.15 -20.80
C ASN A 11 -32.77 30.77 -22.00
N GLU A 12 -33.24 29.91 -22.91
CA GLU A 12 -32.42 29.36 -24.00
C GLU A 12 -31.70 30.42 -24.83
N ALA A 13 -32.36 31.55 -25.12
CA ALA A 13 -31.78 32.64 -25.90
C ALA A 13 -30.64 33.39 -25.19
N ALA A 14 -30.61 33.36 -23.85
CA ALA A 14 -29.56 34.00 -23.05
C ALA A 14 -28.31 33.11 -22.88
N MET A 15 -28.37 31.84 -23.28
CA MET A 15 -27.24 30.92 -23.18
C MET A 15 -26.18 31.19 -24.25
N HIS A 16 -24.92 30.96 -23.91
CA HIS A 16 -23.83 30.99 -24.89
C HIS A 16 -24.12 30.02 -26.06
N PRO A 17 -24.00 30.45 -27.35
CA PRO A 17 -24.49 29.68 -28.49
C PRO A 17 -23.95 28.24 -28.59
N VAL A 18 -22.66 28.06 -28.28
CA VAL A 18 -21.99 26.74 -28.32
C VAL A 18 -22.52 25.83 -27.21
N THR A 19 -22.63 26.35 -25.98
CA THR A 19 -23.14 25.61 -24.82
C THR A 19 -24.58 25.19 -25.05
N ARG A 20 -25.42 26.10 -25.56
CA ARG A 20 -26.80 25.81 -25.97
C ARG A 20 -26.85 24.66 -26.98
N LYS A 21 -26.02 24.72 -28.04
CA LYS A 21 -25.98 23.69 -29.09
C LYS A 21 -25.59 22.32 -28.52
N ILE A 22 -24.54 22.24 -27.70
CA ILE A 22 -24.06 20.98 -27.12
C ILE A 22 -25.10 20.38 -26.16
N ILE A 23 -25.60 21.17 -25.21
CA ILE A 23 -26.57 20.69 -24.21
C ILE A 23 -27.90 20.35 -24.89
N GLY A 24 -28.36 21.16 -25.84
CA GLY A 24 -29.61 20.94 -26.59
C GLY A 24 -29.58 19.67 -27.44
N GLY A 25 -28.40 19.23 -27.88
CA GLY A 25 -28.25 17.94 -28.58
C GLY A 25 -28.77 16.74 -27.79
N ALA A 26 -28.75 16.81 -26.46
CA ALA A 26 -29.27 15.74 -25.60
C ALA A 26 -30.79 15.55 -25.68
N ARG A 27 -31.57 16.55 -26.17
CA ARG A 27 -33.03 16.39 -26.40
C ARG A 27 -33.35 15.25 -27.38
N LYS A 28 -32.39 14.88 -28.24
CA LYS A 28 -32.54 13.82 -29.26
C LYS A 28 -32.17 12.43 -28.74
N LEU A 29 -31.65 12.31 -27.52
CA LEU A 29 -31.20 11.04 -26.96
C LEU A 29 -32.33 10.40 -26.16
N SER A 30 -32.64 9.13 -26.47
CA SER A 30 -33.61 8.35 -25.71
C SER A 30 -32.98 7.70 -24.46
N ALA A 31 -33.82 7.21 -23.54
CA ALA A 31 -33.35 6.36 -22.44
C ALA A 31 -32.63 5.10 -22.97
N ALA A 32 -33.09 4.52 -24.09
CA ALA A 32 -32.43 3.37 -24.71
C ALA A 32 -31.00 3.71 -25.19
N ASP A 33 -30.77 4.91 -25.72
CA ASP A 33 -29.44 5.37 -26.13
C ASP A 33 -28.52 5.58 -24.91
N ALA A 34 -29.07 6.11 -23.81
CA ALA A 34 -28.34 6.23 -22.56
C ALA A 34 -27.88 4.85 -22.04
N PHE A 35 -28.77 3.86 -21.99
CA PHE A 35 -28.42 2.50 -21.56
C PHE A 35 -27.42 1.83 -22.51
N LYS A 36 -27.53 2.00 -23.83
CA LYS A 36 -26.52 1.53 -24.79
C LYS A 36 -25.14 2.14 -24.48
N GLY A 37 -25.09 3.44 -24.18
CA GLY A 37 -23.86 4.12 -23.78
C GLY A 37 -23.26 3.55 -22.48
N LEU A 38 -24.11 3.31 -21.47
CA LEU A 38 -23.69 2.69 -20.21
C LEU A 38 -23.16 1.27 -20.41
N TYR A 39 -23.80 0.45 -21.24
CA TYR A 39 -23.34 -0.91 -21.56
C TYR A 39 -21.99 -0.88 -22.27
N ALA A 40 -21.82 0.01 -23.25
CA ALA A 40 -20.55 0.19 -23.92
C ALA A 40 -19.44 0.62 -22.94
N LEU A 41 -19.75 1.54 -22.02
CA LEU A 41 -18.81 1.97 -20.98
C LEU A 41 -18.36 0.80 -20.10
N GLN A 42 -19.29 -0.05 -19.63
CA GLN A 42 -18.94 -1.23 -18.84
C GLN A 42 -18.08 -2.22 -19.61
N ALA A 43 -18.36 -2.44 -20.89
CA ALA A 43 -17.52 -3.28 -21.75
C ALA A 43 -16.10 -2.70 -21.90
N TYR A 44 -15.96 -1.38 -22.06
CA TYR A 44 -14.65 -0.74 -22.09
C TYR A 44 -13.92 -0.82 -20.75
N LYS A 45 -14.60 -0.63 -19.62
CA LYS A 45 -14.01 -0.81 -18.29
C LYS A 45 -13.42 -2.21 -18.12
N ALA A 46 -14.20 -3.24 -18.45
CA ALA A 46 -13.74 -4.63 -18.35
C ALA A 46 -12.51 -4.89 -19.23
N ARG A 47 -12.49 -4.36 -20.46
CA ARG A 47 -11.36 -4.51 -21.39
C ARG A 47 -10.11 -3.76 -20.93
N LEU A 48 -10.26 -2.59 -20.32
CA LEU A 48 -9.15 -1.73 -19.90
C LEU A 48 -8.62 -2.08 -18.50
N ALA A 49 -9.38 -2.78 -17.66
CA ALA A 49 -8.97 -3.14 -16.30
C ALA A 49 -7.59 -3.83 -16.24
N PRO A 50 -7.25 -4.81 -17.11
CA PRO A 50 -5.92 -5.42 -17.10
C PRO A 50 -4.80 -4.44 -17.50
N VAL A 51 -5.08 -3.50 -18.41
CA VAL A 51 -4.12 -2.47 -18.84
C VAL A 51 -3.85 -1.51 -17.69
N ILE A 52 -4.90 -1.04 -17.01
CA ILE A 52 -4.77 -0.17 -15.83
C ILE A 52 -4.01 -0.88 -14.70
N ALA A 53 -4.30 -2.16 -14.46
CA ALA A 53 -3.61 -2.94 -13.43
C ALA A 53 -2.14 -3.29 -13.78
N SER A 54 -1.71 -3.09 -15.03
CA SER A 54 -0.35 -3.41 -15.46
C SER A 54 0.70 -2.37 -15.08
N VAL A 55 0.26 -1.19 -14.61
CA VAL A 55 1.13 -0.08 -14.22
C VAL A 55 0.59 0.57 -12.96
N ASP A 56 1.46 1.19 -12.16
CA ASP A 56 1.02 1.98 -11.01
C ASP A 56 0.37 3.31 -11.45
N LEU A 57 0.79 3.84 -12.61
CA LEU A 57 0.41 5.15 -13.07
C LEU A 57 0.63 5.34 -14.58
N PHE A 58 -0.20 6.17 -15.20
CA PHE A 58 -0.03 6.66 -16.58
C PHE A 58 0.45 8.12 -16.57
N CYS A 59 1.49 8.42 -17.32
CA CYS A 59 1.91 9.80 -17.58
C CYS A 59 1.47 10.19 -19.00
N VAL A 60 0.59 11.18 -19.11
CA VAL A 60 0.05 11.65 -20.39
C VAL A 60 0.27 13.15 -20.56
N PRO A 61 0.34 13.70 -21.78
CA PRO A 61 0.26 15.15 -21.96
C PRO A 61 -1.06 15.68 -21.39
N THR A 62 -1.03 16.78 -20.64
CA THR A 62 -2.27 17.36 -20.08
C THR A 62 -3.22 17.82 -21.18
N ALA A 63 -2.66 18.44 -22.23
CA ALA A 63 -3.38 18.83 -23.44
C ALA A 63 -2.45 18.65 -24.65
N PRO A 64 -2.97 18.30 -25.84
CA PRO A 64 -2.13 18.08 -27.02
C PRO A 64 -1.51 19.36 -27.61
N THR A 65 -2.15 20.52 -27.39
CA THR A 65 -1.75 21.79 -28.01
C THR A 65 -2.36 22.99 -27.27
N TYR A 66 -1.87 24.18 -27.59
CA TYR A 66 -2.49 25.46 -27.27
C TYR A 66 -3.28 25.99 -28.47
N TYR A 67 -4.33 26.76 -28.21
CA TYR A 67 -5.08 27.49 -29.23
C TYR A 67 -5.16 28.97 -28.87
N THR A 68 -5.00 29.83 -29.87
CA THR A 68 -5.33 31.25 -29.76
C THR A 68 -6.84 31.44 -29.60
N ILE A 69 -7.26 32.57 -29.04
CA ILE A 69 -8.68 32.94 -28.95
C ILE A 69 -9.37 32.88 -30.32
N ASP A 70 -8.75 33.46 -31.36
CA ASP A 70 -9.34 33.50 -32.70
C ASP A 70 -9.61 32.10 -33.28
N ALA A 71 -8.65 31.18 -33.10
CA ALA A 71 -8.83 29.78 -33.50
C ALA A 71 -9.98 29.09 -32.77
N VAL A 72 -10.17 29.35 -31.47
CA VAL A 72 -11.29 28.81 -30.70
C VAL A 72 -12.62 29.43 -31.14
N LEU A 73 -12.65 30.73 -31.42
CA LEU A 73 -13.86 31.41 -31.91
C LEU A 73 -14.26 30.94 -33.32
N ALA A 74 -13.28 30.61 -34.16
CA ALA A 74 -13.51 30.08 -35.50
C ALA A 74 -14.06 28.63 -35.49
N ASP A 75 -13.57 27.77 -34.60
CA ASP A 75 -14.06 26.39 -34.45
C ASP A 75 -14.06 25.90 -32.99
N PRO A 76 -15.06 26.31 -32.19
CA PRO A 76 -15.09 26.05 -30.75
C PRO A 76 -15.35 24.58 -30.39
N ILE A 77 -15.88 23.78 -31.33
CA ILE A 77 -16.20 22.37 -31.07
C ILE A 77 -14.97 21.51 -31.31
N VAL A 78 -14.35 21.62 -32.48
CA VAL A 78 -13.19 20.77 -32.83
C VAL A 78 -11.99 21.07 -31.94
N THR A 79 -11.74 22.35 -31.67
CA THR A 79 -10.64 22.77 -30.79
C THR A 79 -10.82 22.18 -29.39
N ASN A 80 -12.00 22.32 -28.80
CA ASN A 80 -12.33 21.75 -27.48
C ASN A 80 -12.26 20.22 -27.45
N SER A 81 -12.78 19.54 -28.49
CA SER A 81 -12.69 18.08 -28.59
C SER A 81 -11.25 17.59 -28.60
N ARG A 82 -10.33 18.28 -29.30
CA ARG A 82 -8.91 17.92 -29.30
C ARG A 82 -8.27 18.11 -27.93
N LEU A 83 -8.61 19.17 -27.20
CA LEU A 83 -8.08 19.39 -25.84
C LEU A 83 -8.51 18.28 -24.86
N GLY A 84 -9.64 17.61 -25.11
CA GLY A 84 -10.13 16.48 -24.32
C GLY A 84 -9.45 15.13 -24.52
N THR A 85 -8.45 15.03 -25.42
CA THR A 85 -7.84 13.74 -25.86
C THR A 85 -7.36 12.87 -24.70
N TYR A 86 -6.73 13.47 -23.69
CA TYR A 86 -6.10 12.75 -22.58
C TYR A 86 -6.86 12.87 -21.25
N THR A 87 -8.01 13.55 -21.23
CA THR A 87 -8.71 13.92 -19.99
C THR A 87 -10.11 13.31 -19.88
N ASN A 88 -10.83 13.12 -20.99
CA ASN A 88 -12.24 12.76 -20.96
C ASN A 88 -12.55 11.39 -20.32
N PHE A 89 -11.62 10.43 -20.40
CA PHE A 89 -11.85 9.07 -19.91
C PHE A 89 -11.65 8.91 -18.41
N VAL A 90 -10.91 9.83 -17.76
CA VAL A 90 -10.41 9.66 -16.38
C VAL A 90 -11.56 9.42 -15.40
N ASN A 91 -12.54 10.32 -15.38
CA ASN A 91 -13.70 10.21 -14.50
C ASN A 91 -14.59 9.00 -14.85
N LEU A 92 -14.71 8.69 -16.15
CA LEU A 92 -15.51 7.55 -16.59
C LEU A 92 -14.92 6.22 -16.11
N LEU A 93 -13.59 6.13 -16.02
CA LEU A 93 -12.87 4.95 -15.55
C LEU A 93 -12.60 4.94 -14.04
N ASP A 94 -13.12 5.91 -13.29
CA ASP A 94 -12.92 6.03 -11.83
C ASP A 94 -11.42 6.10 -11.45
N MET A 95 -10.73 7.02 -12.12
CA MET A 95 -9.29 7.28 -11.93
C MET A 95 -9.08 8.62 -11.24
N CYS A 96 -7.97 8.75 -10.51
CA CYS A 96 -7.50 10.04 -10.00
C CYS A 96 -6.41 10.60 -10.91
N GLY A 97 -6.19 11.92 -10.86
CA GLY A 97 -5.19 12.55 -11.69
C GLY A 97 -4.69 13.90 -11.18
N ILE A 98 -3.41 14.19 -11.40
CA ILE A 98 -2.76 15.45 -11.04
C ILE A 98 -1.96 15.97 -12.23
N ALA A 99 -2.27 17.20 -12.67
CA ALA A 99 -1.52 17.90 -13.70
C ALA A 99 -0.31 18.61 -13.09
N VAL A 100 0.85 18.45 -13.72
CA VAL A 100 2.16 18.89 -13.21
C VAL A 100 2.91 19.65 -14.31
N PRO A 101 3.36 20.89 -14.04
CA PRO A 101 4.17 21.63 -14.99
C PRO A 101 5.58 21.01 -15.11
N THR A 102 6.05 20.84 -16.34
CA THR A 102 7.30 20.11 -16.66
C THR A 102 8.30 20.91 -17.48
N GLY A 103 7.89 22.06 -18.02
CA GLY A 103 8.83 22.97 -18.67
C GLY A 103 8.13 24.03 -19.50
N LYS A 104 8.87 24.52 -20.49
CA LYS A 104 8.35 25.33 -21.59
C LYS A 104 8.72 24.67 -22.90
N ARG A 105 7.92 24.95 -23.93
CA ARG A 105 8.18 24.63 -25.32
C ARG A 105 9.13 25.67 -25.94
N ASP A 106 9.58 25.40 -27.15
CA ASP A 106 10.44 26.30 -27.93
C ASP A 106 9.78 27.65 -28.26
N ASP A 107 8.44 27.72 -28.20
CA ASP A 107 7.64 28.95 -28.35
C ASP A 107 7.34 29.66 -27.02
N ASP A 108 8.08 29.33 -25.95
CA ASP A 108 7.96 29.83 -24.58
C ASP A 108 6.62 29.54 -23.88
N LEU A 109 5.71 28.80 -24.53
CA LEU A 109 4.48 28.35 -23.91
C LEU A 109 4.75 27.24 -22.86
N PRO A 110 4.00 27.21 -21.75
CA PRO A 110 4.19 26.20 -20.72
C PRO A 110 3.94 24.79 -21.26
N MET A 111 4.49 23.79 -20.57
CA MET A 111 4.24 22.38 -20.83
C MET A 111 3.90 21.69 -19.52
N SER A 112 2.96 20.75 -19.56
CA SER A 112 2.57 19.95 -18.41
C SER A 112 2.23 18.52 -18.81
N VAL A 113 2.40 17.61 -17.87
CA VAL A 113 1.88 16.25 -17.95
C VAL A 113 0.81 16.04 -16.89
N THR A 114 -0.10 15.11 -17.12
CA THR A 114 -1.03 14.65 -16.11
C THR A 114 -0.65 13.23 -15.71
N LEU A 115 -0.42 13.04 -14.42
CA LEU A 115 -0.22 11.75 -13.78
C LEU A 115 -1.61 11.19 -13.46
N LEU A 116 -1.96 10.01 -14.00
CA LEU A 116 -3.25 9.34 -13.81
C LEU A 116 -3.08 7.97 -13.15
N ALA A 117 -3.82 7.70 -12.07
CA ALA A 117 -3.79 6.42 -11.35
C ALA A 117 -5.19 5.86 -11.11
N ALA A 118 -5.28 4.59 -10.71
CA ALA A 118 -6.54 3.99 -10.29
C ALA A 118 -7.12 4.67 -9.03
N ALA A 119 -8.43 4.53 -8.80
CA ALA A 119 -9.10 5.01 -7.59
C ALA A 119 -8.34 4.65 -6.30
N GLY A 120 -8.25 5.61 -5.37
CA GLY A 120 -7.60 5.44 -4.07
C GLY A 120 -6.07 5.57 -4.08
N LYS A 121 -5.47 5.93 -5.22
CA LYS A 121 -4.01 6.15 -5.36
C LYS A 121 -3.61 7.62 -5.28
N ASP A 122 -4.48 8.50 -4.80
CA ASP A 122 -4.29 9.95 -4.75
C ASP A 122 -3.00 10.36 -4.04
N ALA A 123 -2.65 9.71 -2.92
CA ALA A 123 -1.41 9.98 -2.19
C ALA A 123 -0.17 9.61 -3.01
N LEU A 124 -0.17 8.46 -3.70
CA LEU A 124 0.92 8.05 -4.59
C LEU A 124 1.08 9.06 -5.73
N THR A 125 -0.02 9.41 -6.40
CA THR A 125 -0.04 10.39 -7.49
C THR A 125 0.47 11.74 -7.01
N ALA A 126 0.06 12.20 -5.81
CA ALA A 126 0.47 13.48 -5.24
C ALA A 126 1.95 13.53 -4.90
N THR A 127 2.50 12.46 -4.32
CA THR A 127 3.94 12.36 -4.03
C THR A 127 4.76 12.47 -5.31
N LEU A 128 4.46 11.65 -6.32
CA LEU A 128 5.17 11.69 -7.60
C LEU A 128 5.00 13.01 -8.34
N ALA A 129 3.81 13.61 -8.28
CA ALA A 129 3.56 14.93 -8.85
C ALA A 129 4.40 16.02 -8.19
N SER A 130 4.56 15.95 -6.86
CA SER A 130 5.36 16.90 -6.12
C SER A 130 6.85 16.76 -6.41
N GLU A 131 7.36 15.53 -6.46
CA GLU A 131 8.73 15.24 -6.88
C GLU A 131 9.01 15.73 -8.29
N LEU A 132 8.10 15.48 -9.23
CA LEU A 132 8.24 15.91 -10.62
C LEU A 132 8.23 17.44 -10.76
N HIS A 133 7.36 18.15 -10.03
CA HIS A 133 7.35 19.61 -10.03
C HIS A 133 8.64 20.18 -9.40
N ALA A 134 9.10 19.60 -8.30
CA ALA A 134 10.36 20.02 -7.68
C ALA A 134 11.54 19.80 -8.64
N ALA A 135 11.58 18.66 -9.33
CA ALA A 135 12.63 18.34 -10.31
C ALA A 135 12.58 19.24 -11.57
N SER A 136 11.41 19.77 -11.95
CA SER A 136 11.31 20.69 -13.09
C SER A 136 11.90 22.07 -12.80
N GLY A 137 12.08 22.43 -11.53
CA GLY A 137 12.65 23.72 -11.12
C GLY A 137 11.76 24.92 -11.44
N LEU A 138 10.50 24.68 -11.81
CA LEU A 138 9.55 25.74 -12.16
C LEU A 138 8.98 26.41 -10.90
N GLY A 139 8.63 27.70 -11.06
CA GLY A 139 7.88 28.45 -10.05
C GLY A 139 6.37 28.18 -10.11
N LEU A 140 5.61 28.84 -9.24
CA LEU A 140 4.15 28.70 -9.16
C LEU A 140 3.45 29.51 -10.27
N GLY A 141 3.55 29.03 -11.50
CA GLY A 141 2.96 29.68 -12.68
C GLY A 141 3.51 31.09 -12.92
N ALA A 142 2.67 31.99 -13.43
CA ALA A 142 3.04 33.37 -13.75
C ALA A 142 3.08 34.32 -12.52
N THR A 143 3.07 33.78 -11.29
CA THR A 143 3.03 34.59 -10.05
C THR A 143 4.40 35.17 -9.65
N GLY A 144 5.48 34.64 -10.20
CA GLY A 144 6.85 34.94 -9.76
C GLY A 144 7.22 34.29 -8.43
N TRP A 145 6.34 33.50 -7.81
CA TRP A 145 6.63 32.80 -6.57
C TRP A 145 7.46 31.54 -6.85
N ALA A 146 8.51 31.36 -6.05
CA ALA A 146 9.28 30.12 -6.06
C ALA A 146 8.44 28.95 -5.54
N MET A 147 8.69 27.75 -6.06
CA MET A 147 8.15 26.54 -5.48
C MET A 147 8.69 26.39 -4.05
N PRO A 148 7.83 26.23 -3.03
CA PRO A 148 8.30 25.94 -1.68
C PRO A 148 9.15 24.68 -1.67
N ALA A 149 10.21 24.65 -0.86
CA ALA A 149 11.02 23.46 -0.70
C ALA A 149 10.10 22.29 -0.27
N PHE A 150 10.11 21.21 -1.05
CA PHE A 150 9.40 20.00 -0.70
C PHE A 150 10.08 19.38 0.52
N ALA A 151 9.54 19.64 1.70
CA ALA A 151 9.82 18.80 2.85
C ALA A 151 9.02 17.51 2.61
N ALA A 152 9.67 16.49 2.05
CA ALA A 152 9.10 15.16 2.00
C ALA A 152 8.70 14.80 3.43
N LYS A 153 7.42 14.92 3.76
CA LYS A 153 6.89 14.20 4.91
C LYS A 153 7.01 12.76 4.49
N SER A 154 8.03 12.07 5.01
CA SER A 154 7.99 10.62 5.06
C SER A 154 6.64 10.29 5.71
N PHE A 155 5.74 9.66 4.96
CA PHE A 155 4.82 8.74 5.60
C PHE A 155 5.74 7.79 6.35
N ASP A 156 5.85 7.92 7.68
CA ASP A 156 6.53 6.89 8.42
C ASP A 156 5.56 5.71 8.41
N PRO A 157 5.84 4.62 7.67
CA PRO A 157 4.95 3.48 7.63
C PRO A 157 4.73 2.94 9.06
N ALA A 158 5.63 3.27 10.00
CA ALA A 158 5.62 2.91 11.41
C ALA A 158 4.31 3.21 12.16
N ASP A 159 3.55 4.25 11.79
CA ASP A 159 2.34 4.63 12.54
C ASP A 159 1.20 3.59 12.43
N ASP A 160 1.22 2.75 11.39
CA ASP A 160 0.23 1.67 11.18
C ASP A 160 0.84 0.26 11.21
N LEU A 161 2.11 0.11 11.65
CA LEU A 161 2.74 -1.22 11.72
C LEU A 161 2.30 -2.00 12.97
N ILE A 162 2.04 -3.28 12.76
CA ILE A 162 1.76 -4.23 13.83
C ILE A 162 3.09 -4.78 14.36
N GLU A 163 3.31 -4.69 15.66
CA GLU A 163 4.45 -5.32 16.34
C GLU A 163 4.22 -6.83 16.51
N LEU A 164 5.20 -7.62 16.07
CA LEU A 164 5.26 -9.08 16.15
C LEU A 164 6.53 -9.52 16.91
N VAL A 165 6.34 -10.15 18.05
CA VAL A 165 7.37 -10.82 18.86
C VAL A 165 7.68 -12.18 18.25
N VAL A 166 8.96 -12.39 17.92
CA VAL A 166 9.50 -13.67 17.47
C VAL A 166 10.55 -14.17 18.45
N VAL A 167 10.51 -15.48 18.71
CA VAL A 167 11.30 -16.13 19.77
C VAL A 167 12.18 -17.28 19.24
N GLY A 168 12.07 -17.60 17.95
CA GLY A 168 12.58 -18.85 17.41
C GLY A 168 13.23 -18.76 16.03
N ALA A 169 12.82 -19.65 15.14
CA ALA A 169 13.40 -19.76 13.80
C ALA A 169 13.28 -18.48 12.94
N HIS A 170 12.44 -17.52 13.34
CA HIS A 170 12.28 -16.22 12.69
C HIS A 170 13.15 -15.09 13.26
N LEU A 171 13.95 -15.33 14.33
CA LEU A 171 14.92 -14.34 14.84
C LEU A 171 15.96 -13.98 13.76
N SER A 172 16.56 -12.80 13.82
CA SER A 172 17.54 -12.30 12.84
C SER A 172 18.65 -13.33 12.54
N GLY A 173 18.81 -13.75 11.28
CA GLY A 173 19.82 -14.75 10.91
C GLY A 173 19.49 -16.21 11.30
N MET A 174 18.29 -16.49 11.81
CA MET A 174 17.77 -17.85 11.93
C MET A 174 17.09 -18.31 10.63
N PRO A 175 16.91 -19.63 10.40
CA PRO A 175 16.55 -20.17 9.09
C PRO A 175 15.25 -19.67 8.46
N LEU A 176 14.27 -19.22 9.25
CA LEU A 176 12.97 -18.73 8.76
C LEU A 176 12.85 -17.21 8.76
N ASN A 177 13.89 -16.47 9.15
CA ASN A 177 13.84 -15.00 9.17
C ASN A 177 13.57 -14.40 7.78
N GLY A 178 14.03 -15.07 6.72
CA GLY A 178 13.76 -14.68 5.34
C GLY A 178 12.27 -14.55 4.99
N GLN A 179 11.37 -15.27 5.70
CA GLN A 179 9.93 -15.15 5.51
C GLN A 179 9.38 -13.78 5.98
N LEU A 180 9.94 -13.23 7.07
CA LEU A 180 9.61 -11.89 7.54
C LEU A 180 10.18 -10.84 6.59
N CYS A 181 11.45 -10.99 6.21
CA CYS A 181 12.11 -10.06 5.29
C CYS A 181 11.42 -9.99 3.92
N ALA A 182 10.97 -11.13 3.39
CA ALA A 182 10.23 -11.19 2.13
C ALA A 182 8.89 -10.44 2.17
N LEU A 183 8.30 -10.26 3.36
CA LEU A 183 7.08 -9.48 3.59
C LEU A 183 7.38 -8.02 3.94
N GLY A 184 8.63 -7.57 3.82
CA GLY A 184 9.03 -6.20 4.13
C GLY A 184 9.06 -5.88 5.62
N ALA A 185 9.04 -6.89 6.50
CA ALA A 185 9.12 -6.69 7.93
C ALA A 185 10.45 -6.04 8.33
N ARG A 186 10.42 -5.19 9.35
CA ARG A 186 11.61 -4.51 9.87
C ARG A 186 11.82 -4.85 11.34
N LEU A 187 13.07 -5.15 11.71
CA LEU A 187 13.43 -5.31 13.11
C LEU A 187 13.24 -3.97 13.84
N SER A 188 12.47 -3.97 14.92
CA SER A 188 12.24 -2.80 15.77
C SER A 188 13.24 -2.78 16.92
N ARG A 189 13.25 -3.85 17.75
CA ARG A 189 14.13 -3.98 18.90
C ARG A 189 14.38 -5.44 19.28
N SER A 190 15.50 -5.69 19.94
CA SER A 190 15.66 -6.90 20.78
C SER A 190 15.04 -6.63 22.14
N ALA A 191 14.38 -7.62 22.73
CA ALA A 191 13.68 -7.48 24.00
C ALA A 191 13.69 -8.80 24.79
N ARG A 192 13.12 -8.77 25.98
CA ARG A 192 12.85 -9.96 26.78
C ARG A 192 11.40 -10.02 27.21
N THR A 193 10.88 -11.23 27.37
CA THR A 193 9.56 -11.41 27.99
C THR A 193 9.63 -11.16 29.50
N VAL A 194 8.48 -10.88 30.12
CA VAL A 194 8.35 -11.02 31.58
C VAL A 194 8.68 -12.45 32.02
N ALA A 195 8.96 -12.66 33.31
CA ALA A 195 9.35 -13.96 33.87
C ALA A 195 8.18 -14.97 34.05
N SER A 196 7.18 -14.92 33.16
CA SER A 196 5.98 -15.76 33.20
C SER A 196 5.86 -16.64 31.94
N TYR A 197 6.98 -16.97 31.30
CA TYR A 197 7.02 -17.80 30.09
C TYR A 197 7.95 -19.02 30.22
N GLN A 198 7.59 -20.12 29.58
CA GLN A 198 8.44 -21.28 29.37
C GLN A 198 8.69 -21.47 27.88
N LEU A 199 9.92 -21.85 27.53
CA LEU A 199 10.36 -22.07 26.17
C LEU A 199 10.64 -23.56 25.96
N TYR A 200 10.03 -24.14 24.92
CA TYR A 200 10.16 -25.56 24.61
C TYR A 200 10.75 -25.75 23.22
N ALA A 201 11.66 -26.71 23.05
CA ALA A 201 12.06 -27.20 21.72
C ALA A 201 11.04 -28.23 21.24
N LEU A 202 10.31 -27.92 20.17
CA LEU A 202 9.22 -28.77 19.67
C LEU A 202 9.75 -30.01 18.94
N ALA A 203 9.14 -31.16 19.21
CA ALA A 203 9.46 -32.41 18.54
C ALA A 203 8.81 -32.52 17.14
N GLY A 204 9.42 -33.33 16.27
CA GLY A 204 8.83 -33.71 14.97
C GLY A 204 8.71 -32.59 13.94
N GLN A 205 9.43 -31.47 14.13
CA GLN A 205 9.41 -30.34 13.20
C GLN A 205 10.45 -30.50 12.10
N SER A 206 10.08 -30.24 10.85
CA SER A 206 10.99 -30.28 9.70
C SER A 206 12.13 -29.25 9.81
N VAL A 207 11.81 -28.07 10.36
CA VAL A 207 12.78 -27.06 10.77
C VAL A 207 12.68 -26.94 12.30
N PRO A 208 13.79 -27.17 13.04
CA PRO A 208 13.81 -26.98 14.49
C PRO A 208 13.29 -25.59 14.86
N LYS A 209 12.27 -25.55 15.70
CA LYS A 209 11.63 -24.32 16.15
C LYS A 209 11.14 -24.46 17.59
N PRO A 210 11.15 -23.38 18.37
CA PRO A 210 10.61 -23.41 19.71
C PRO A 210 9.10 -23.17 19.74
N GLY A 211 8.49 -23.52 20.86
CA GLY A 211 7.17 -23.06 21.27
C GLY A 211 7.26 -22.33 22.60
N LEU A 212 6.62 -21.17 22.68
CA LEU A 212 6.56 -20.35 23.89
C LEU A 212 5.18 -20.53 24.54
N VAL A 213 5.15 -20.75 25.85
CA VAL A 213 3.91 -20.88 26.62
C VAL A 213 3.94 -19.95 27.81
N ARG A 214 2.83 -19.22 28.01
CA ARG A 214 2.63 -18.43 29.22
C ARG A 214 2.22 -19.35 30.37
N VAL A 215 2.87 -19.19 31.51
CA VAL A 215 2.61 -19.96 32.73
C VAL A 215 2.22 -19.02 33.87
N ALA A 216 1.67 -19.58 34.96
CA ALA A 216 1.35 -18.80 36.15
C ALA A 216 2.61 -18.15 36.74
N ASP A 217 2.44 -16.99 37.36
CA ASP A 217 3.55 -16.20 37.92
C ASP A 217 4.42 -17.03 38.88
N GLY A 218 5.74 -16.83 38.78
CA GLY A 218 6.74 -17.55 39.57
C GLY A 218 7.22 -18.89 38.95
N ASN A 219 6.53 -19.41 37.94
CA ASN A 219 6.89 -20.68 37.28
C ASN A 219 7.57 -20.51 35.92
N GLY A 220 7.74 -19.26 35.46
CA GLY A 220 8.35 -18.92 34.19
C GLY A 220 9.80 -18.46 34.29
N LYS A 221 10.36 -18.15 33.13
CA LYS A 221 11.64 -17.49 32.91
C LYS A 221 11.44 -16.31 31.98
N SER A 222 12.37 -15.36 32.03
CA SER A 222 12.46 -14.31 31.03
C SER A 222 13.17 -14.88 29.80
N ILE A 223 12.58 -14.70 28.62
CA ILE A 223 13.05 -15.29 27.37
C ILE A 223 13.44 -14.19 26.38
N ASP A 224 14.61 -14.32 25.77
CA ASP A 224 15.11 -13.42 24.72
C ASP A 224 14.26 -13.54 23.45
N VAL A 225 13.83 -12.39 22.94
CA VAL A 225 12.96 -12.25 21.77
C VAL A 225 13.40 -11.07 20.90
N GLU A 226 12.89 -11.02 19.66
CA GLU A 226 12.95 -9.84 18.81
C GLU A 226 11.54 -9.34 18.52
N VAL A 227 11.37 -8.02 18.50
CA VAL A 227 10.14 -7.37 18.06
C VAL A 227 10.34 -6.86 16.64
N TRP A 228 9.52 -7.36 15.73
CA TRP A 228 9.48 -6.98 14.33
C TRP A 228 8.22 -6.17 14.02
N ARG A 229 8.25 -5.33 12.99
CA ARG A 229 7.12 -4.52 12.55
C ARG A 229 6.70 -4.91 11.14
N LEU A 230 5.41 -5.14 10.95
CA LEU A 230 4.79 -5.51 9.66
C LEU A 230 3.62 -4.60 9.35
N SER A 231 3.32 -4.39 8.06
CA SER A 231 2.05 -3.77 7.67
C SER A 231 0.87 -4.71 8.00
N PRO A 232 -0.36 -4.21 8.14
CA PRO A 232 -1.53 -5.07 8.41
C PRO A 232 -1.74 -6.17 7.37
N ASP A 233 -1.50 -5.87 6.08
CA ASP A 233 -1.56 -6.84 4.98
C ASP A 233 -0.47 -7.92 5.09
N ALA A 234 0.78 -7.51 5.34
CA ALA A 234 1.89 -8.43 5.55
C ALA A 234 1.66 -9.32 6.77
N PHE A 235 1.15 -8.75 7.87
CA PHE A 235 0.79 -9.49 9.08
C PHE A 235 -0.29 -10.55 8.78
N GLY A 236 -1.37 -10.18 8.08
CA GLY A 236 -2.44 -11.11 7.71
C GLY A 236 -1.94 -12.30 6.89
N ARG A 237 -1.10 -12.04 5.88
CA ARG A 237 -0.47 -13.10 5.07
C ARG A 237 0.48 -13.98 5.89
N PHE A 238 1.27 -13.39 6.78
CA PHE A 238 2.19 -14.11 7.63
C PHE A 238 1.44 -15.06 8.59
N VAL A 239 0.41 -14.56 9.28
CA VAL A 239 -0.37 -15.35 10.24
C VAL A 239 -1.13 -16.49 9.55
N ALA A 240 -1.68 -16.26 8.37
CA ALA A 240 -2.38 -17.30 7.60
C ALA A 240 -1.48 -18.48 7.20
N ALA A 241 -0.16 -18.29 7.15
CA ALA A 241 0.81 -19.31 6.79
C ALA A 241 1.35 -20.12 7.99
N ILE A 242 0.95 -19.79 9.23
CA ILE A 242 1.47 -20.45 10.44
C ILE A 242 0.80 -21.83 10.60
N PRO A 243 1.57 -22.93 10.56
CA PRO A 243 1.01 -24.26 10.74
C PRO A 243 0.79 -24.58 12.23
N PRO A 244 -0.15 -25.49 12.55
CA PRO A 244 -0.22 -26.06 13.89
C PRO A 244 1.11 -26.74 14.26
N PRO A 245 1.49 -26.75 15.56
CA PRO A 245 0.71 -26.34 16.73
C PRO A 245 0.94 -24.87 17.14
N LEU A 246 1.47 -24.03 16.25
CA LEU A 246 1.77 -22.63 16.57
C LEU A 246 0.56 -21.74 16.34
N GLY A 247 0.45 -20.68 17.15
CA GLY A 247 -0.55 -19.64 17.00
C GLY A 247 0.01 -18.27 17.38
N ILE A 248 -0.75 -17.22 17.07
CA ILE A 248 -0.39 -15.84 17.45
C ILE A 248 -1.29 -15.37 18.59
N GLY A 249 -0.66 -15.10 19.72
CA GLY A 249 -1.31 -14.50 20.90
C GLY A 249 -0.72 -13.13 21.22
N THR A 250 -0.90 -12.70 22.47
CA THR A 250 -0.27 -11.51 23.02
C THR A 250 0.88 -11.92 23.96
N ILE A 251 2.04 -11.30 23.79
CA ILE A 251 3.25 -11.52 24.60
C ILE A 251 3.54 -10.26 25.43
N GLU A 252 3.81 -10.45 26.71
CA GLU A 252 4.19 -9.40 27.65
C GLU A 252 5.72 -9.31 27.75
N LEU A 253 6.25 -8.09 27.60
CA LEU A 253 7.67 -7.78 27.60
C LEU A 253 8.10 -7.15 28.93
N ASP A 254 9.38 -7.27 29.28
CA ASP A 254 9.95 -6.77 30.53
C ASP A 254 9.99 -5.23 30.62
N ASP A 255 9.84 -4.54 29.49
CA ASP A 255 9.67 -3.08 29.38
C ASP A 255 8.24 -2.61 29.71
N GLY A 256 7.34 -3.53 30.07
CA GLY A 256 5.94 -3.25 30.39
C GLY A 256 5.03 -3.14 29.16
N THR A 257 5.56 -3.26 27.94
CA THR A 257 4.77 -3.28 26.72
C THR A 257 4.24 -4.69 26.42
N SER A 258 3.27 -4.77 25.50
CA SER A 258 2.80 -6.05 24.96
C SER A 258 2.61 -5.96 23.45
N ALA A 259 2.86 -7.07 22.76
CA ALA A 259 2.76 -7.15 21.31
C ALA A 259 2.26 -8.53 20.88
N LYS A 260 1.86 -8.67 19.60
CA LYS A 260 1.46 -9.99 19.08
C LYS A 260 2.66 -10.89 18.96
N GLY A 261 2.54 -12.20 19.16
CA GLY A 261 3.70 -13.08 19.07
C GLY A 261 3.37 -14.56 19.07
N PHE A 262 4.38 -15.37 18.74
CA PHE A 262 4.26 -16.82 18.69
C PHE A 262 4.00 -17.43 20.07
N LEU A 263 2.90 -18.18 20.16
CA LEU A 263 2.63 -19.13 21.23
C LEU A 263 2.48 -20.52 20.63
N VAL A 264 2.55 -21.54 21.48
CA VAL A 264 2.27 -22.93 21.09
C VAL A 264 1.07 -23.48 21.85
N GLU A 265 0.24 -24.24 21.17
CA GLU A 265 -0.82 -25.02 21.79
C GLU A 265 -0.23 -26.09 22.74
N THR A 266 -0.92 -26.38 23.84
CA THR A 266 -0.47 -27.39 24.81
C THR A 266 -0.32 -28.79 24.19
N ALA A 267 -1.12 -29.12 23.17
CA ALA A 267 -0.99 -30.35 22.39
C ALA A 267 0.37 -30.47 21.67
N GLY A 268 0.94 -29.34 21.24
CA GLY A 268 2.25 -29.26 20.60
C GLY A 268 3.43 -29.52 21.53
N LEU A 269 3.21 -29.52 22.85
CA LEU A 269 4.25 -29.76 23.84
C LEU A 269 4.52 -31.25 24.10
N SER A 270 3.74 -32.15 23.50
CA SER A 270 3.99 -33.60 23.62
C SER A 270 5.38 -33.95 23.10
N ARG A 271 6.24 -34.50 23.98
CA ARG A 271 7.66 -34.80 23.72
C ARG A 271 8.55 -33.59 23.43
N ALA A 272 8.07 -32.38 23.68
CA ALA A 272 8.90 -31.19 23.61
C ALA A 272 9.84 -31.16 24.83
N ILE A 273 11.02 -30.57 24.64
CA ILE A 273 12.04 -30.45 25.70
C ILE A 273 11.95 -29.04 26.27
N ASP A 274 11.81 -28.90 27.59
CA ASP A 274 11.91 -27.60 28.25
C ASP A 274 13.34 -27.06 28.13
N ILE A 275 13.47 -25.92 27.47
CA ILE A 275 14.72 -25.20 27.22
C ILE A 275 14.71 -23.82 27.88
N SER A 276 13.79 -23.56 28.80
CA SER A 276 13.65 -22.27 29.49
C SER A 276 14.94 -21.86 30.23
N ALA A 277 15.71 -22.83 30.70
CA ALA A 277 16.99 -22.60 31.37
C ALA A 277 18.05 -21.93 30.48
N TYR A 278 17.92 -22.02 29.15
CA TYR A 278 18.85 -21.37 28.21
C TYR A 278 18.53 -19.88 28.01
N GLY A 279 17.40 -19.39 28.52
CA GLY A 279 16.97 -17.99 28.40
C GLY A 279 16.60 -17.54 26.98
N GLY A 280 16.77 -18.38 25.95
CA GLY A 280 16.46 -18.01 24.58
C GLY A 280 16.84 -19.08 23.57
N TRP A 281 16.23 -19.00 22.37
CA TRP A 281 16.46 -19.98 21.30
C TRP A 281 17.91 -19.99 20.79
N ARG A 282 18.52 -18.81 20.65
CA ARG A 282 19.92 -18.70 20.18
C ARG A 282 20.88 -19.44 21.10
N SER A 283 20.76 -19.22 22.41
CA SER A 283 21.58 -19.87 23.43
C SER A 283 21.43 -21.39 23.41
N PHE A 284 20.21 -21.89 23.20
CA PHE A 284 19.96 -23.31 23.04
C PHE A 284 20.63 -23.90 21.78
N VAL A 285 20.50 -23.23 20.63
CA VAL A 285 21.07 -23.72 19.36
C VAL A 285 22.60 -23.64 19.35
N ALA A 286 23.19 -22.66 20.03
CA ALA A 286 24.64 -22.48 20.14
C ALA A 286 25.31 -23.44 21.14
N ARG A 287 24.56 -24.29 21.85
CA ARG A 287 25.13 -25.20 22.84
C ARG A 287 26.09 -26.21 22.18
N PRO A 288 27.21 -26.57 22.84
CA PRO A 288 28.01 -27.71 22.41
C PRO A 288 27.15 -28.97 22.45
N ALA A 289 27.19 -29.80 21.41
CA ALA A 289 26.53 -31.10 21.46
C ALA A 289 27.18 -31.95 22.56
N GLU A 290 26.42 -32.33 23.60
CA GLU A 290 26.88 -33.32 24.57
C GLU A 290 27.18 -34.63 23.84
N ARG A 291 28.44 -35.07 23.88
CA ARG A 291 28.80 -36.42 23.46
C ARG A 291 28.18 -37.39 24.45
N VAL A 292 27.29 -38.24 23.97
CA VAL A 292 26.83 -39.40 24.73
C VAL A 292 28.02 -40.36 24.87
N GLU A 293 28.61 -40.43 26.05
CA GLU A 293 29.55 -41.50 26.39
C GLU A 293 28.78 -42.82 26.41
N SER A 294 29.23 -43.75 25.57
CA SER A 294 28.76 -45.14 25.58
C SER A 294 29.19 -45.79 26.89
N VAL A 295 28.21 -46.18 27.70
CA VAL A 295 28.42 -47.06 28.85
C VAL A 295 28.97 -48.41 28.34
N PRO A 296 30.07 -48.95 28.89
CA PRO A 296 30.57 -50.26 28.49
C PRO A 296 29.59 -51.34 28.96
N ALA A 297 29.34 -52.32 28.09
CA ALA A 297 28.62 -53.54 28.47
C ALA A 297 29.54 -54.42 29.32
N ASP A 298 29.08 -54.78 30.53
CA ASP A 298 29.59 -55.91 31.31
C ASP A 298 29.18 -57.25 30.65
#